data_AF-A0A7K6AH45-F1
#
_entry.id   AF-A0A7K6AH45-F1
#
_cell.length_a   1.000
_cell.length_b   1.000
_cell.length_c   1.000
_cell.angle_alpha   90.00
_cell.angle_beta   90.00
_cell.angle_gamma   90.00
#
_symmetry.space_group_name_H-M   'P 1'
#
loop_
_entity.id
_entity.type
_entity.pdbx_description
1 polymer ?
#
loop_
_entity_poly.entity_id
_entity_poly.type
_entity_poly.pdbx_seq_one_letter_code
_entity_poly.pdbx_strand_id
1 'polypeptide(L)'
;KTQKSLRMSVFPQGTTTLRKSKKITVKTCLDNPFVFQWKTIDGEDMNFILQTLEERIKHTGLKKIESARKKKRSLTKKQLDGKCDAKNSDLPEKETEGLQQKPGWTDLSIRRQLAIGVNEVTRALEKNELILLLVCKSAKPAMITSHLIQLSASRATPAGQVPRLSETVAPLLGLTSILALGFKKASDQFTQAIEAIIPKIPPLEVPWFQYRTEESVGCAPTDSSENEEAEQLAEVPVDELMSQKRKRMENNQLNLSKVILQPLKIKKLVPNPSKIKKPPRKKKKSF
;
A
#
# COMPACT_ATOMS: atom_id res chain seq x y z
N LYS A 1 -56.90 -49.27 51.64
CA LYS A 1 -55.70 -48.41 51.49
C LYS A 1 -54.66 -49.18 50.68
N THR A 2 -54.65 -48.99 49.37
CA THR A 2 -53.85 -49.79 48.41
C THR A 2 -52.72 -48.91 47.88
N GLN A 3 -51.47 -49.28 48.21
CA GLN A 3 -50.25 -48.64 47.72
C GLN A 3 -50.10 -48.90 46.21
N LYS A 4 -50.03 -47.83 45.43
CA LYS A 4 -49.61 -47.88 44.02
C LYS A 4 -48.10 -48.04 43.96
N SER A 5 -47.64 -49.16 43.42
CA SER A 5 -46.24 -49.41 43.07
C SER A 5 -45.90 -48.63 41.79
N LEU A 6 -44.92 -47.73 41.88
CA LEU A 6 -44.33 -47.02 40.74
C LEU A 6 -43.40 -47.98 39.99
N ARG A 7 -43.84 -48.48 38.83
CA ARG A 7 -42.93 -49.10 37.84
C ARG A 7 -42.15 -47.99 37.13
N MET A 8 -40.86 -47.88 37.41
CA MET A 8 -39.94 -47.07 36.62
C MET A 8 -39.65 -47.77 35.28
N SER A 9 -39.86 -47.06 34.18
CA SER A 9 -39.43 -47.47 32.85
C SER A 9 -37.91 -47.37 32.76
N VAL A 10 -37.25 -48.51 32.52
CA VAL A 10 -35.82 -48.58 32.21
C VAL A 10 -35.64 -48.04 30.78
N PHE A 11 -35.09 -46.83 30.66
CA PHE A 11 -34.60 -46.32 29.39
C PHE A 11 -33.32 -47.10 29.01
N PRO A 12 -33.18 -47.58 27.77
CA PRO A 12 -31.95 -48.26 27.36
C PRO A 12 -30.80 -47.27 27.40
N GLN A 13 -29.73 -47.61 28.11
CA GLN A 13 -28.47 -46.89 28.09
C GLN A 13 -27.90 -46.95 26.68
N GLY A 14 -28.15 -45.89 25.90
CA GLY A 14 -27.46 -45.66 24.63
C GLY A 14 -25.96 -45.59 24.88
N THR A 15 -25.21 -46.47 24.22
CA THR A 15 -23.75 -46.47 24.22
C THR A 15 -23.25 -45.12 23.71
N THR A 16 -22.70 -44.31 24.61
CA THR A 16 -22.02 -43.07 24.28
C THR A 16 -20.74 -43.42 23.53
N THR A 17 -20.79 -43.38 22.20
CA THR A 17 -19.60 -43.48 21.37
C THR A 17 -18.72 -42.26 21.63
N LEU A 18 -17.67 -42.44 22.45
CA LEU A 18 -16.61 -41.46 22.67
C LEU A 18 -15.97 -41.12 21.30
N ARG A 19 -16.43 -40.04 20.68
CA ARG A 19 -15.83 -39.52 19.44
C ARG A 19 -14.38 -39.16 19.74
N LYS A 20 -13.44 -39.96 19.22
CA LYS A 20 -11.99 -39.70 19.33
C LYS A 20 -11.71 -38.26 18.85
N SER A 21 -11.10 -37.45 19.70
CA SER A 21 -10.69 -36.09 19.35
C SER A 21 -9.77 -36.13 18.13
N LYS A 22 -10.08 -35.35 17.09
CA LYS A 22 -9.24 -35.25 15.89
C LYS A 22 -7.84 -34.79 16.33
N LYS A 23 -6.80 -35.57 15.98
CA LYS A 23 -5.41 -35.16 16.22
C LYS A 23 -5.14 -33.89 15.41
N ILE A 24 -4.88 -32.78 16.10
CA ILE A 24 -4.51 -31.51 15.46
C ILE A 24 -3.07 -31.65 14.98
N THR A 25 -2.88 -31.86 13.68
CA THR A 25 -1.55 -31.87 13.08
C THR A 25 -1.06 -30.43 12.97
N VAL A 26 -0.15 -30.04 13.85
CA VAL A 26 0.49 -28.71 13.80
C VAL A 26 1.56 -28.72 12.71
N LYS A 27 1.41 -27.86 11.70
CA LYS A 27 2.45 -27.61 10.70
C LYS A 27 3.23 -26.37 11.11
N THR A 28 4.55 -26.50 11.17
CA THR A 28 5.45 -25.35 11.38
C THR A 28 5.68 -24.68 10.03
N CYS A 29 5.22 -23.43 9.90
CA CYS A 29 5.47 -22.60 8.72
C CYS A 29 6.53 -21.54 9.07
N LEU A 30 7.36 -21.20 8.10
CA LEU A 30 8.22 -20.02 8.17
C LEU A 30 7.38 -18.82 7.72
N ASP A 31 7.01 -17.96 8.66
CA ASP A 31 6.28 -16.72 8.36
C ASP A 31 7.26 -15.53 8.32
N ASN A 32 6.87 -14.48 7.60
CA ASN A 32 7.68 -13.27 7.51
C ASN A 32 7.69 -12.56 8.87
N PRO A 33 8.86 -12.36 9.51
CA PRO A 33 8.93 -11.65 10.79
C PRO A 33 8.61 -10.16 10.68
N PHE A 34 8.62 -9.59 9.47
CA PHE A 34 8.41 -8.16 9.24
C PHE A 34 6.95 -7.86 8.92
N VAL A 35 6.30 -7.10 9.79
CA VAL A 35 4.95 -6.56 9.58
C VAL A 35 5.07 -5.08 9.22
N PHE A 36 4.82 -4.74 7.95
CA PHE A 36 4.82 -3.35 7.50
C PHE A 36 3.55 -2.66 7.95
N GLN A 37 3.71 -1.68 8.85
CA GLN A 37 2.62 -0.87 9.35
C GLN A 37 2.84 0.58 8.95
N TRP A 38 1.74 1.25 8.65
CA TRP A 38 1.75 2.68 8.41
C TRP A 38 2.08 3.42 9.72
N LYS A 39 2.97 4.40 9.63
CA LYS A 39 3.16 5.37 10.71
C LYS A 39 1.95 6.30 10.71
N THR A 40 1.42 6.55 11.90
CA THR A 40 0.29 7.48 12.08
C THR A 40 0.85 8.90 12.13
N ILE A 41 0.16 9.82 11.46
CA ILE A 41 0.49 11.25 11.47
C ILE A 41 -0.14 11.89 12.71
N ASP A 42 0.56 12.85 13.32
CA ASP A 42 0.06 13.61 14.46
C ASP A 42 -1.23 14.36 14.12
N GLY A 43 -2.09 14.58 15.12
CA GLY A 43 -3.43 15.13 14.90
C GLY A 43 -3.45 16.54 14.29
N GLU A 44 -2.51 17.40 14.70
CA GLU A 44 -2.38 18.77 14.18
C GLU A 44 -1.94 18.77 12.72
N ASP A 45 -0.87 18.04 12.43
CA ASP A 45 -0.33 17.88 11.08
C ASP A 45 -1.35 17.21 10.15
N MET A 46 -2.10 16.23 10.65
CA MET A 46 -3.20 15.60 9.91
C MET A 46 -4.27 16.62 9.52
N ASN A 47 -4.71 17.47 10.45
CA ASN A 47 -5.72 18.49 10.17
C ASN A 47 -5.19 19.52 9.17
N PHE A 48 -3.93 19.93 9.31
CA PHE A 48 -3.25 20.82 8.37
C PHE A 48 -3.22 20.23 6.94
N ILE A 49 -2.86 18.95 6.80
CA ILE A 49 -2.86 18.25 5.52
C ILE A 49 -4.27 18.24 4.92
N LEU A 50 -5.28 17.86 5.70
CA LEU A 50 -6.66 17.79 5.22
C LEU A 50 -7.20 19.15 4.78
N GLN A 51 -6.96 20.20 5.58
CA GLN A 51 -7.40 21.56 5.28
C GLN A 51 -6.71 22.11 4.02
N THR A 52 -5.38 21.95 3.92
CA THR A 52 -4.61 22.39 2.76
C THR A 52 -5.10 21.72 1.48
N LEU A 53 -5.39 20.41 1.53
CA LEU A 53 -5.94 19.69 0.38
C LEU A 53 -7.35 20.14 0.04
N GLU A 54 -8.20 20.36 1.03
CA GLU A 54 -9.57 20.83 0.84
C GLU A 54 -9.60 22.20 0.15
N GLU A 55 -8.80 23.15 0.61
CA GLU A 55 -8.69 24.49 0.02
C GLU A 55 -8.19 24.42 -1.43
N ARG A 56 -7.15 23.61 -1.70
CA ARG A 56 -6.57 23.49 -3.03
C ARG A 56 -7.48 22.78 -4.02
N ILE A 57 -8.20 21.75 -3.59
CA ILE A 57 -9.17 21.06 -4.44
C ILE A 57 -10.38 21.96 -4.73
N LYS A 58 -10.82 22.77 -3.76
CA LYS A 58 -11.85 23.79 -3.99
C LYS A 58 -11.39 24.85 -5.00
N HIS A 59 -10.14 25.32 -4.88
CA HIS A 59 -9.57 26.32 -5.78
C HIS A 59 -9.41 25.81 -7.21
N THR A 60 -8.94 24.57 -7.38
CA THR A 60 -8.79 23.95 -8.70
C THR A 60 -10.13 23.55 -9.33
N GLY A 61 -11.18 23.36 -8.54
CA GLY A 61 -12.53 23.08 -9.03
C GLY A 61 -12.71 21.70 -9.68
N LEU A 62 -11.77 20.77 -9.47
CA LEU A 62 -11.81 19.44 -10.07
C LEU A 62 -12.98 18.62 -9.48
N LYS A 63 -13.99 18.33 -10.31
CA LYS A 63 -15.11 17.46 -9.94
C LYS A 63 -15.36 16.39 -10.98
N LYS A 64 -15.73 15.20 -10.52
CA LYS A 64 -16.27 14.15 -11.38
C LYS A 64 -17.79 14.31 -11.43
N ILE A 65 -18.31 14.60 -12.61
CA ILE A 65 -19.74 14.66 -12.88
C ILE A 65 -20.18 13.26 -13.30
N GLU A 66 -20.82 12.54 -12.40
CA GLU A 66 -21.43 11.25 -12.72
C GLU A 66 -22.82 11.47 -13.32
N SER A 67 -23.10 10.86 -14.48
CA SER A 67 -24.48 10.79 -14.95
C SER A 67 -25.25 9.89 -13.99
N ALA A 68 -26.37 10.40 -13.46
CA ALA A 68 -27.28 9.57 -12.69
C ALA A 68 -27.62 8.34 -13.54
N ARG A 69 -27.21 7.15 -13.09
CA ARG A 69 -27.53 5.90 -13.78
C ARG A 69 -29.04 5.85 -13.92
N LYS A 70 -29.54 6.07 -15.14
CA LYS A 70 -30.94 5.83 -15.46
C LYS A 70 -31.19 4.38 -15.11
N LYS A 71 -31.90 4.13 -14.00
CA LYS A 71 -32.40 2.79 -13.67
C LYS A 71 -33.18 2.36 -14.90
N LYS A 72 -32.67 1.39 -15.67
CA LYS A 72 -33.45 0.75 -16.71
C LYS A 72 -34.64 0.14 -16.00
N ARG A 73 -35.79 0.82 -16.00
CA ARG A 73 -37.06 0.18 -15.73
C ARG A 73 -37.17 -0.89 -16.80
N SER A 74 -36.98 -2.15 -16.42
CA SER A 74 -37.37 -3.27 -17.27
C SER A 74 -38.86 -3.07 -17.55
N LEU A 75 -39.18 -2.59 -18.74
CA LEU A 75 -40.52 -2.62 -19.29
C LEU A 75 -40.86 -4.09 -19.51
N THR A 76 -41.37 -4.73 -18.46
CA THR A 76 -42.05 -6.02 -18.59
C THR A 76 -43.35 -5.75 -19.34
N LYS A 77 -43.26 -5.88 -20.67
CA LYS A 77 -44.30 -6.29 -21.62
C LYS A 77 -45.75 -6.10 -21.12
N LYS A 78 -46.35 -4.93 -21.39
CA LYS A 78 -47.80 -4.83 -21.58
C LYS A 78 -48.11 -5.32 -23.00
N GLN A 79 -48.70 -6.50 -23.11
CA GLN A 79 -49.66 -6.76 -24.17
C GLN A 79 -51.04 -6.73 -23.51
N LEU A 80 -51.86 -5.75 -23.87
CA LEU A 80 -53.00 -5.91 -24.77
C LEU A 80 -53.97 -4.73 -24.56
N ASP A 81 -54.41 -4.19 -25.69
CA ASP A 81 -55.63 -3.42 -25.96
C ASP A 81 -55.85 -2.00 -25.43
N GLY A 82 -56.24 -1.15 -26.38
CA GLY A 82 -56.80 0.19 -26.13
C GLY A 82 -56.45 1.20 -27.21
N LYS A 83 -56.97 1.00 -28.43
CA LYS A 83 -57.04 2.00 -29.51
C LYS A 83 -57.80 3.23 -29.03
N CYS A 84 -57.31 4.44 -29.29
CA CYS A 84 -58.09 5.64 -29.62
C CYS A 84 -57.17 6.80 -30.05
N ASP A 85 -57.59 7.46 -31.12
CA ASP A 85 -56.94 8.52 -31.88
C ASP A 85 -57.02 9.92 -31.25
N ALA A 86 -56.21 10.81 -31.82
CA ALA A 86 -56.49 12.23 -32.14
C ALA A 86 -56.08 13.36 -31.15
N LYS A 87 -55.13 14.15 -31.68
CA LYS A 87 -55.08 15.63 -31.79
C LYS A 87 -54.56 16.51 -30.63
N ASN A 88 -53.47 17.20 -31.01
CA ASN A 88 -53.16 18.63 -30.85
C ASN A 88 -52.54 19.21 -29.56
N SER A 89 -51.54 20.07 -29.86
CA SER A 89 -51.21 21.35 -29.21
C SER A 89 -50.75 21.31 -27.75
N ASP A 90 -49.44 21.40 -27.52
CA ASP A 90 -48.74 22.68 -27.43
C ASP A 90 -47.37 22.50 -26.73
N LEU A 91 -46.39 23.22 -27.27
CA LEU A 91 -45.15 23.57 -26.59
C LEU A 91 -45.46 24.28 -25.26
N PRO A 92 -44.57 24.14 -24.28
CA PRO A 92 -43.85 25.35 -23.93
C PRO A 92 -42.35 25.15 -24.02
N GLU A 93 -41.72 26.02 -24.80
CA GLU A 93 -40.36 26.47 -24.54
C GLU A 93 -40.28 26.95 -23.09
N LYS A 94 -39.51 26.22 -22.29
CA LYS A 94 -38.82 26.82 -21.15
C LYS A 94 -37.34 26.61 -21.38
N GLU A 95 -36.76 27.65 -21.97
CA GLU A 95 -35.34 27.98 -21.86
C GLU A 95 -34.95 27.88 -20.39
N THR A 96 -34.21 26.82 -20.07
CA THR A 96 -33.17 26.90 -19.06
C THR A 96 -31.98 26.24 -19.73
N GLU A 97 -31.02 27.07 -20.10
CA GLU A 97 -29.70 26.72 -20.61
C GLU A 97 -28.93 25.90 -19.57
N GLY A 98 -29.38 24.68 -19.30
CA GLY A 98 -28.59 23.70 -18.61
C GLY A 98 -27.63 23.11 -19.63
N LEU A 99 -26.39 23.63 -19.69
CA LEU A 99 -25.28 22.92 -20.33
C LEU A 99 -25.40 21.45 -19.91
N GLN A 100 -25.75 20.58 -20.87
CA GLN A 100 -25.72 19.14 -20.62
C GLN A 100 -24.26 18.77 -20.38
N GLN A 101 -23.84 18.84 -19.12
CA GLN A 101 -22.50 18.48 -18.73
C GLN A 101 -22.30 17.01 -19.09
N LYS A 102 -21.46 16.78 -20.09
CA LYS A 102 -21.09 15.44 -20.53
C LYS A 102 -20.52 14.70 -19.30
N PRO A 103 -20.91 13.44 -19.06
CA PRO A 103 -20.39 12.69 -17.93
C PRO A 103 -18.87 12.59 -18.05
N GLY A 104 -18.16 12.93 -16.99
CA GLY A 104 -16.71 13.04 -17.04
C GLY A 104 -16.10 13.89 -15.93
N TRP A 105 -14.82 14.17 -16.07
CA TRP A 105 -14.10 15.10 -15.20
C TRP A 105 -14.22 16.52 -15.76
N THR A 106 -14.36 17.51 -14.88
CA THR A 106 -14.43 18.93 -15.27
C THR A 106 -13.22 19.37 -16.07
N ASP A 107 -12.01 19.06 -15.58
CA ASP A 107 -10.76 19.36 -16.26
C ASP A 107 -9.86 18.12 -16.37
N LEU A 108 -9.57 17.72 -17.60
CA LEU A 108 -8.71 16.58 -17.91
C LEU A 108 -7.24 16.85 -17.63
N SER A 109 -6.80 18.11 -17.73
CA SER A 109 -5.40 18.50 -17.49
C SER A 109 -5.06 18.29 -16.01
N ILE A 110 -5.87 18.83 -15.11
CA ILE A 110 -5.75 18.69 -13.66
C ILE A 110 -5.94 17.22 -13.25
N ARG A 111 -6.89 16.49 -13.88
CA ARG A 111 -7.09 15.07 -13.58
C ARG A 111 -5.84 14.22 -13.86
N ARG A 112 -5.04 14.55 -14.88
CA ARG A 112 -3.81 13.81 -15.20
C ARG A 112 -2.70 14.02 -14.15
N GLN A 113 -2.76 15.12 -13.41
CA GLN A 113 -1.81 15.44 -12.34
C GLN A 113 -2.06 14.61 -11.05
N LEU A 114 -3.24 14.02 -10.92
CA LEU A 114 -3.64 13.20 -9.78
C LEU A 114 -3.72 11.72 -10.14
N ALA A 115 -3.30 10.86 -9.22
CA ALA A 115 -3.52 9.42 -9.25
C ALA A 115 -4.55 9.06 -8.18
N ILE A 116 -5.72 8.58 -8.58
CA ILE A 116 -6.83 8.31 -7.65
C ILE A 116 -7.08 6.81 -7.57
N GLY A 117 -7.04 6.29 -6.34
CA GLY A 117 -7.24 4.88 -6.06
C GLY A 117 -5.97 4.05 -6.17
N VAL A 118 -6.02 2.84 -5.59
CA VAL A 118 -4.86 1.98 -5.40
C VAL A 118 -4.20 1.63 -6.73
N ASN A 119 -4.99 1.26 -7.76
CA ASN A 119 -4.45 0.84 -9.05
C ASN A 119 -3.74 1.95 -9.83
N GLU A 120 -4.23 3.19 -9.74
CA GLU A 120 -3.57 4.31 -10.41
C GLU A 120 -2.29 4.70 -9.67
N VAL A 121 -2.36 4.72 -8.35
CA VAL A 121 -1.21 4.98 -7.48
C VAL A 121 -0.11 3.95 -7.69
N THR A 122 -0.43 2.65 -7.72
CA THR A 122 0.58 1.60 -7.95
C THR A 122 1.27 1.77 -9.30
N ARG A 123 0.50 1.97 -10.37
CA ARG A 123 1.04 2.24 -11.71
C ARG A 123 1.95 3.47 -11.74
N ALA A 124 1.58 4.52 -11.00
CA ALA A 124 2.37 5.74 -10.93
C ALA A 124 3.65 5.57 -10.09
N LEU A 125 3.61 4.78 -9.01
CA LEU A 125 4.81 4.40 -8.24
C LEU A 125 5.77 3.52 -9.06
N GLU A 126 5.25 2.56 -9.81
CA GLU A 126 6.05 1.69 -10.68
C GLU A 126 6.87 2.52 -11.69
N LYS A 127 6.22 3.54 -12.28
CA LYS A 127 6.82 4.50 -13.23
C LYS A 127 7.62 5.63 -12.59
N ASN A 128 7.67 5.71 -11.25
CA ASN A 128 8.32 6.80 -10.53
C ASN A 128 7.77 8.21 -10.91
N GLU A 129 6.46 8.29 -11.13
CA GLU A 129 5.76 9.52 -11.50
C GLU A 129 5.24 10.30 -10.30
N LEU A 130 5.22 9.74 -9.07
CA LEU A 130 4.65 10.40 -7.90
C LEU A 130 5.66 11.27 -7.14
N ILE A 131 5.19 12.41 -6.61
CA ILE A 131 5.89 13.23 -5.61
C ILE A 131 5.45 12.80 -4.22
N LEU A 132 4.14 12.69 -3.99
CA LEU A 132 3.55 12.45 -2.68
C LEU A 132 2.44 11.40 -2.79
N LEU A 133 2.36 10.51 -1.81
CA LEU A 133 1.29 9.53 -1.67
C LEU A 133 0.59 9.67 -0.30
N LEU A 134 -0.73 9.80 -0.33
CA LEU A 134 -1.58 9.77 0.86
C LEU A 134 -2.53 8.57 0.79
N VAL A 135 -2.60 7.81 1.88
CA VAL A 135 -3.44 6.62 1.99
C VAL A 135 -4.46 6.81 3.09
N CYS A 136 -5.71 6.43 2.83
CA CYS A 136 -6.77 6.52 3.83
C CYS A 136 -6.74 5.32 4.80
N LYS A 137 -6.97 5.59 6.10
CA LYS A 137 -7.10 4.53 7.12
C LYS A 137 -8.38 3.68 6.99
N SER A 138 -9.36 4.10 6.19
CA SER A 138 -10.63 3.39 6.00
C SER A 138 -10.52 2.13 5.11
N ALA A 139 -9.38 1.90 4.46
CA ALA A 139 -9.17 0.76 3.57
C ALA A 139 -9.28 -0.59 4.31
N LYS A 140 -10.24 -1.42 3.88
CA LYS A 140 -10.44 -2.78 4.38
C LYS A 140 -10.49 -3.75 3.19
N PRO A 141 -9.67 -4.82 3.17
CA PRO A 141 -8.64 -5.20 4.14
C PRO A 141 -7.36 -4.33 4.06
N ALA A 142 -6.66 -4.19 5.20
CA ALA A 142 -5.40 -3.42 5.30
C ALA A 142 -4.30 -3.92 4.34
N MET A 143 -4.39 -5.17 3.90
CA MET A 143 -3.44 -5.75 2.94
C MET A 143 -3.43 -5.00 1.60
N ILE A 144 -4.56 -4.39 1.21
CA ILE A 144 -4.66 -3.60 -0.02
C ILE A 144 -3.73 -2.39 0.02
N THR A 145 -3.40 -1.83 1.18
CA THR A 145 -2.50 -0.67 1.25
C THR A 145 -1.10 -1.05 1.71
N SER A 146 -0.92 -2.22 2.33
CA SER A 146 0.39 -2.67 2.84
C SER A 146 1.52 -2.65 1.79
N HIS A 147 1.23 -3.06 0.56
CA HIS A 147 2.23 -3.12 -0.51
C HIS A 147 2.69 -1.73 -0.97
N LEU A 148 1.87 -0.68 -0.77
CA LEU A 148 2.25 0.69 -1.11
C LEU A 148 3.41 1.19 -0.24
N ILE A 149 3.57 0.68 0.98
CA ILE A 149 4.70 1.03 1.85
C ILE A 149 6.02 0.62 1.19
N GLN A 150 6.10 -0.63 0.73
CA GLN A 150 7.30 -1.17 0.09
C GLN A 150 7.59 -0.51 -1.25
N LEU A 151 6.55 -0.29 -2.07
CA LEU A 151 6.70 0.39 -3.36
C LEU A 151 7.16 1.84 -3.19
N SER A 152 6.60 2.55 -2.21
CA SER A 152 7.00 3.92 -1.92
C SER A 152 8.43 3.97 -1.39
N ALA A 153 8.81 3.02 -0.53
CA ALA A 153 10.16 2.92 -0.02
C ALA A 153 11.20 2.63 -1.13
N SER A 154 10.85 1.80 -2.11
CA SER A 154 11.70 1.54 -3.27
C SER A 154 12.00 2.79 -4.12
N ARG A 155 11.10 3.77 -4.10
CA ARG A 155 11.19 5.00 -4.90
C ARG A 155 11.54 6.25 -4.10
N ALA A 156 11.82 6.12 -2.80
CA ALA A 156 12.03 7.23 -1.88
C ALA A 156 10.89 8.26 -1.89
N THR A 157 9.65 7.84 -2.19
CA THR A 157 8.50 8.75 -2.24
C THR A 157 7.90 8.91 -0.84
N PRO A 158 7.72 10.13 -0.32
CA PRO A 158 7.04 10.36 0.95
C PRO A 158 5.63 9.82 0.87
N ALA A 159 5.27 8.95 1.81
CA ALA A 159 3.95 8.38 1.87
C ALA A 159 3.44 8.31 3.31
N GLY A 160 2.22 8.78 3.51
CA GLY A 160 1.61 8.90 4.83
C GLY A 160 0.20 8.32 4.86
N GLN A 161 -0.17 7.77 6.02
CA GLN A 161 -1.56 7.37 6.26
C GLN A 161 -2.31 8.51 6.96
N VAL A 162 -3.31 9.04 6.27
CA VAL A 162 -4.17 10.11 6.77
C VAL A 162 -5.57 9.51 7.05
N PRO A 163 -6.03 9.46 8.30
CA PRO A 163 -7.40 9.07 8.58
C PRO A 163 -8.37 10.16 8.09
N ARG A 164 -9.63 9.78 7.79
CA ARG A 164 -10.68 10.70 7.29
C ARG A 164 -10.39 11.37 5.94
N LEU A 165 -9.29 11.03 5.27
CA LEU A 165 -8.98 11.51 3.91
C LEU A 165 -10.15 11.32 2.94
N SER A 166 -10.79 10.13 2.97
CA SER A 166 -11.95 9.85 2.11
C SER A 166 -13.16 10.70 2.46
N GLU A 167 -13.38 11.02 3.74
CA GLU A 167 -14.54 11.80 4.18
C GLU A 167 -14.44 13.26 3.72
N THR A 168 -13.23 13.84 3.77
CA THR A 168 -13.00 15.23 3.39
C THR A 168 -12.82 15.39 1.89
N VAL A 169 -11.99 14.55 1.25
CA VAL A 169 -11.55 14.78 -0.15
C VAL A 169 -12.48 14.14 -1.18
N ALA A 170 -13.05 12.96 -0.89
CA ALA A 170 -13.95 12.29 -1.85
C ALA A 170 -15.16 13.13 -2.25
N PRO A 171 -15.92 13.78 -1.34
CA PRO A 171 -17.06 14.59 -1.74
C PRO A 171 -16.66 15.81 -2.58
N LEU A 172 -15.48 16.40 -2.32
CA LEU A 172 -14.98 17.53 -3.11
C LEU A 172 -14.70 17.15 -4.56
N LEU A 173 -14.21 15.92 -4.79
CA LEU A 173 -13.93 15.39 -6.12
C LEU A 173 -15.15 14.75 -6.81
N GLY A 174 -16.32 14.71 -6.16
CA GLY A 174 -17.50 14.01 -6.69
C GLY A 174 -17.36 12.48 -6.70
N LEU A 175 -16.59 11.94 -5.75
CA LEU A 175 -16.37 10.50 -5.58
C LEU A 175 -17.03 9.99 -4.31
N THR A 176 -17.39 8.71 -4.29
CA THR A 176 -17.97 8.06 -3.10
C THR A 176 -16.92 7.78 -2.02
N SER A 177 -15.72 7.37 -2.41
CA SER A 177 -14.62 7.08 -1.50
C SER A 177 -13.28 7.09 -2.22
N ILE A 178 -12.21 7.42 -1.48
CA ILE A 178 -10.83 7.42 -1.97
C ILE A 178 -9.97 6.66 -0.96
N LEU A 179 -9.36 5.56 -1.40
CA LEU A 179 -8.48 4.75 -0.55
C LEU A 179 -7.03 5.20 -0.61
N ALA A 180 -6.59 5.66 -1.77
CA ALA A 180 -5.24 6.16 -2.01
C ALA A 180 -5.32 7.35 -2.96
N LEU A 181 -4.50 8.36 -2.70
CA LEU A 181 -4.39 9.59 -3.46
C LEU A 181 -2.91 9.89 -3.68
N GLY A 182 -2.49 9.94 -4.93
CA GLY A 182 -1.12 10.28 -5.31
C GLY A 182 -1.08 11.58 -6.11
N PHE A 183 -0.05 12.37 -5.91
CA PHE A 183 0.24 13.57 -6.69
C PHE A 183 1.42 13.29 -7.62
N LYS A 184 1.26 13.56 -8.92
CA LYS A 184 2.31 13.32 -9.91
C LYS A 184 3.34 14.44 -9.93
N LYS A 185 4.53 14.17 -10.47
CA LYS A 185 5.62 15.14 -10.65
C LYS A 185 5.25 16.34 -11.52
N ALA A 186 4.40 16.13 -12.52
CA ALA A 186 3.88 17.19 -13.38
C ALA A 186 2.66 17.94 -12.77
N SER A 187 2.57 18.05 -11.44
CA SER A 187 1.40 18.63 -10.76
C SER A 187 1.59 20.09 -10.33
N ASP A 188 1.73 20.98 -11.31
CA ASP A 188 2.04 22.40 -11.07
C ASP A 188 1.03 23.10 -10.14
N GLN A 189 -0.25 22.71 -10.20
CA GLN A 189 -1.30 23.32 -9.38
C GLN A 189 -1.26 22.87 -7.91
N PHE A 190 -0.57 21.77 -7.61
CA PHE A 190 -0.51 21.18 -6.27
C PHE A 190 0.88 21.29 -5.63
N THR A 191 1.92 21.68 -6.37
CA THR A 191 3.31 21.73 -5.91
C THR A 191 3.47 22.49 -4.59
N GLN A 192 2.96 23.72 -4.49
CA GLN A 192 3.06 24.53 -3.27
C GLN A 192 2.44 23.85 -2.04
N ALA A 193 1.31 23.17 -2.23
CA ALA A 193 0.64 22.45 -1.16
C ALA A 193 1.41 21.20 -0.75
N ILE A 194 1.96 20.49 -1.73
CA ILE A 194 2.74 19.27 -1.51
C ILE A 194 4.03 19.59 -0.75
N GLU A 195 4.74 20.66 -1.13
CA GLU A 195 5.96 21.11 -0.45
C GLU A 195 5.71 21.44 1.03
N ALA A 196 4.56 22.02 1.35
CA ALA A 196 4.16 22.27 2.73
C ALA A 196 3.80 20.99 3.51
N ILE A 197 3.28 19.97 2.82
CA ILE A 197 2.82 18.70 3.42
C ILE A 197 3.96 17.72 3.65
N ILE A 198 4.92 17.60 2.73
CA ILE A 198 6.04 16.65 2.81
C ILE A 198 6.75 16.66 4.17
N PRO A 199 7.17 17.80 4.76
CA PRO A 199 7.90 17.80 6.02
C PRO A 199 7.07 17.33 7.21
N LYS A 200 5.75 17.28 7.09
CA LYS A 200 4.81 16.84 8.13
C LYS A 200 4.56 15.32 8.11
N ILE A 201 5.05 14.63 7.10
CA ILE A 201 4.79 13.19 6.94
C ILE A 201 5.95 12.39 7.54
N PRO A 202 5.66 11.43 8.42
CA PRO A 202 6.70 10.59 9.01
C PRO A 202 7.36 9.72 7.93
N PRO A 203 8.69 9.58 7.93
CA PRO A 203 9.40 8.81 6.92
C PRO A 203 9.07 7.32 7.01
N LEU A 204 8.94 6.67 5.84
CA LEU A 204 8.72 5.23 5.74
C LEU A 204 10.03 4.47 5.95
N GLU A 205 10.05 3.61 6.98
CA GLU A 205 11.17 2.73 7.26
C GLU A 205 10.84 1.30 6.83
N VAL A 206 11.68 0.76 5.95
CA VAL A 206 11.64 -0.64 5.56
C VAL A 206 13.04 -1.21 5.81
N PRO A 207 13.21 -2.23 6.68
CA PRO A 207 14.52 -2.63 7.19
C PRO A 207 15.60 -2.98 6.15
N TRP A 208 15.20 -3.41 4.96
CA TRP A 208 16.12 -3.73 3.86
C TRP A 208 16.29 -2.60 2.83
N PHE A 209 15.46 -1.56 2.88
CA PHE A 209 15.72 -0.29 2.19
C PHE A 209 16.47 0.60 3.16
N GLN A 210 17.74 0.27 3.38
CA GLN A 210 18.66 1.20 4.01
C GLN A 210 18.94 2.28 2.98
N TYR A 211 18.17 3.36 3.04
CA TYR A 211 18.59 4.59 2.41
C TYR A 211 19.98 4.88 2.91
N ARG A 212 20.90 5.10 1.98
CA ARG A 212 22.21 5.66 2.27
C ARG A 212 21.92 7.08 2.75
N THR A 213 21.50 7.21 4.01
CA THR A 213 21.35 8.49 4.70
C THR A 213 22.78 9.00 4.84
N GLU A 214 23.28 9.60 3.77
CA GLU A 214 24.33 10.60 3.84
C GLU A 214 23.67 11.86 4.41
N GLU A 215 23.22 11.77 5.66
CA GLU A 215 23.18 12.93 6.50
C GLU A 215 24.65 13.29 6.72
N SER A 216 25.08 14.26 5.93
CA SER A 216 25.92 15.36 6.38
C SER A 216 25.74 15.56 7.89
N VAL A 217 26.58 14.88 8.67
CA VAL A 217 26.86 15.29 10.05
C VAL A 217 27.80 16.48 9.93
N GLY A 218 27.21 17.63 9.63
CA GLY A 218 27.76 18.91 10.00
C GLY A 218 27.67 19.04 11.51
N CYS A 219 28.66 18.52 12.22
CA CYS A 219 29.05 18.98 13.55
C CYS A 219 30.57 18.98 13.58
N ALA A 220 31.13 20.19 13.54
CA ALA A 220 32.54 20.47 13.71
C ALA A 220 33.12 19.79 14.96
N PRO A 221 34.43 19.55 14.95
CA PRO A 221 35.24 20.40 15.80
C PRO A 221 36.18 21.25 14.96
N THR A 222 36.28 22.51 15.39
CA THR A 222 37.39 23.43 15.16
C THR A 222 38.70 22.66 15.09
N ASP A 223 39.41 22.76 13.96
CA ASP A 223 40.77 23.27 13.96
C ASP A 223 41.23 23.58 12.52
N SER A 224 41.92 24.71 12.45
CA SER A 224 42.55 25.40 11.33
C SER A 224 43.36 24.53 10.37
N SER A 225 43.28 24.83 9.07
CA SER A 225 44.46 25.19 8.25
C SER A 225 44.02 25.62 6.85
N GLU A 226 44.53 26.77 6.44
CA GLU A 226 44.51 27.36 5.11
C GLU A 226 45.23 26.45 4.10
N ASN A 227 44.71 26.31 2.87
CA ASN A 227 45.40 26.77 1.64
C ASN A 227 44.54 26.54 0.39
N GLU A 228 44.71 27.46 -0.56
CA GLU A 228 43.98 27.60 -1.81
C GLU A 228 44.50 26.72 -2.96
N GLU A 229 43.68 26.74 -4.02
CA GLU A 229 44.00 26.62 -5.45
C GLU A 229 43.89 25.27 -6.19
N ALA A 230 43.01 25.34 -7.22
CA ALA A 230 43.15 24.90 -8.62
C ALA A 230 43.52 23.44 -8.94
N GLU A 231 43.15 22.80 -10.05
CA GLU A 231 42.20 22.90 -11.16
C GLU A 231 42.55 21.64 -12.03
N GLN A 232 41.72 21.31 -13.02
CA GLN A 232 42.07 20.55 -14.25
C GLN A 232 41.70 19.05 -14.36
N LEU A 233 40.74 18.88 -15.26
CA LEU A 233 40.38 17.76 -16.13
C LEU A 233 41.59 17.20 -16.91
N ALA A 234 41.54 15.90 -17.26
CA ALA A 234 41.83 15.38 -18.60
C ALA A 234 41.64 13.86 -18.67
N GLU A 235 41.56 13.39 -19.91
CA GLU A 235 40.90 12.19 -20.41
C GLU A 235 41.79 10.94 -20.49
N VAL A 236 41.11 9.86 -20.85
CA VAL A 236 41.53 8.51 -21.26
C VAL A 236 42.63 8.50 -22.34
N PRO A 237 43.42 7.42 -22.43
CA PRO A 237 43.50 6.73 -23.72
C PRO A 237 43.37 5.20 -23.65
N VAL A 238 42.75 4.69 -24.72
CA VAL A 238 42.64 3.31 -25.23
C VAL A 238 44.02 2.93 -25.84
N ASP A 239 44.60 1.72 -25.72
CA ASP A 239 44.22 0.47 -26.40
C ASP A 239 45.18 -0.70 -26.02
N GLU A 240 44.84 -1.89 -26.48
CA GLU A 240 45.63 -3.11 -26.74
C GLU A 240 45.42 -4.37 -25.87
N LEU A 241 44.62 -5.25 -26.48
CA LEU A 241 44.38 -6.66 -26.22
C LEU A 241 45.67 -7.49 -26.20
N MET A 242 45.87 -8.28 -25.14
CA MET A 242 46.52 -9.58 -25.27
C MET A 242 45.81 -10.66 -24.46
N SER A 243 45.62 -11.78 -25.14
CA SER A 243 44.88 -12.98 -24.79
C SER A 243 45.50 -13.75 -23.62
N GLN A 244 44.79 -13.83 -22.49
CA GLN A 244 45.15 -14.73 -21.40
C GLN A 244 43.95 -15.55 -20.87
N LYS A 245 44.17 -16.86 -20.90
CA LYS A 245 43.32 -17.98 -20.49
C LYS A 245 42.72 -17.77 -19.09
N ARG A 246 41.40 -17.60 -19.01
CA ARG A 246 40.63 -17.35 -17.78
C ARG A 246 40.86 -18.43 -16.71
N LYS A 247 41.61 -18.10 -15.65
CA LYS A 247 41.40 -18.67 -14.31
C LYS A 247 40.29 -17.85 -13.64
N ARG A 248 39.23 -18.50 -13.18
CA ARG A 248 38.14 -17.87 -12.41
C ARG A 248 38.70 -17.44 -11.06
N MET A 249 39.17 -16.21 -10.98
CA MET A 249 39.49 -15.53 -9.72
C MET A 249 38.16 -15.04 -9.14
N GLU A 250 37.88 -15.39 -7.89
CA GLU A 250 36.74 -14.88 -7.12
C GLU A 250 36.91 -13.38 -6.88
N ASN A 251 36.61 -12.57 -7.89
CA ASN A 251 36.56 -11.12 -7.74
C ASN A 251 35.10 -10.67 -7.66
N ASN A 252 34.51 -10.94 -6.50
CA ASN A 252 33.33 -10.23 -6.01
C ASN A 252 33.60 -9.93 -4.53
N GLN A 253 34.61 -9.10 -4.26
CA GLN A 253 34.58 -8.26 -3.06
C GLN A 253 33.46 -7.24 -3.24
N LEU A 254 32.21 -7.71 -3.16
CA LEU A 254 31.13 -6.84 -2.75
C LEU A 254 31.55 -6.33 -1.37
N ASN A 255 31.57 -5.01 -1.18
CA ASN A 255 31.86 -4.34 0.09
C ASN A 255 30.84 -4.79 1.16
N LEU A 256 31.05 -5.98 1.73
CA LEU A 256 30.25 -6.58 2.80
C LEU A 256 30.52 -5.91 4.15
N SER A 257 31.51 -5.02 4.22
CA SER A 257 31.84 -4.20 5.39
C SER A 257 30.68 -3.31 5.87
N LYS A 258 29.67 -3.08 5.02
CA LYS A 258 28.48 -2.26 5.35
C LYS A 258 27.22 -3.08 5.60
N VAL A 259 27.29 -4.41 5.67
CA VAL A 259 26.11 -5.27 5.94
C VAL A 259 26.07 -5.61 7.43
N ILE A 260 25.25 -4.88 8.20
CA ILE A 260 24.96 -5.22 9.60
C ILE A 260 23.96 -6.37 9.63
N LEU A 261 24.45 -7.60 9.86
CA LEU A 261 23.59 -8.76 10.06
C LEU A 261 22.95 -8.68 11.46
N GLN A 262 21.62 -8.71 11.52
CA GLN A 262 20.92 -8.79 12.80
C GLN A 262 20.91 -10.24 13.31
N PRO A 263 21.32 -10.49 14.56
CA PRO A 263 21.31 -11.83 15.12
C PRO A 263 19.87 -12.33 15.30
N LEU A 264 19.51 -13.40 14.60
CA LEU A 264 18.21 -14.05 14.75
C LEU A 264 18.16 -14.82 16.07
N LYS A 265 17.17 -14.51 16.92
CA LYS A 265 16.88 -15.32 18.12
C LYS A 265 16.14 -16.59 17.71
N ILE A 266 16.88 -17.69 17.61
CA ILE A 266 16.31 -19.02 17.34
C ILE A 266 15.47 -19.44 18.55
N LYS A 267 14.14 -19.41 18.42
CA LYS A 267 13.23 -19.81 19.50
C LYS A 267 13.26 -21.31 19.79
N LYS A 268 13.47 -22.14 18.76
CA LYS A 268 13.49 -23.60 18.90
C LYS A 268 14.24 -24.24 17.75
N LEU A 269 15.27 -25.04 18.05
CA LEU A 269 15.96 -25.87 17.07
C LEU A 269 15.23 -27.21 16.98
N VAL A 270 14.45 -27.42 15.93
CA VAL A 270 13.79 -28.71 15.67
C VAL A 270 14.73 -29.56 14.83
N PRO A 271 15.16 -30.75 15.30
CA PRO A 271 15.98 -31.65 14.53
C PRO A 271 15.27 -32.03 13.23
N ASN A 272 16.00 -31.98 12.11
CA ASN A 272 15.45 -32.42 10.82
C ASN A 272 14.97 -33.88 10.93
N PRO A 273 13.67 -34.17 10.74
CA PRO A 273 13.11 -35.51 10.92
C PRO A 273 13.65 -36.53 9.91
N SER A 274 14.18 -36.11 8.76
CA SER A 274 14.81 -37.00 7.78
C SER A 274 16.28 -37.29 8.06
N LYS A 275 16.89 -36.67 9.09
CA LYS A 275 18.31 -36.84 9.41
C LYS A 275 18.52 -37.98 10.41
N ILE A 276 18.90 -39.15 9.91
CA ILE A 276 19.34 -40.29 10.74
C ILE A 276 20.66 -39.92 11.43
N LYS A 277 20.65 -39.81 12.77
CA LYS A 277 21.87 -39.56 13.56
C LYS A 277 22.69 -40.83 13.63
N LYS A 278 23.97 -40.76 13.26
CA LYS A 278 24.93 -41.83 13.53
C LYS A 278 25.09 -41.97 15.05
N PRO A 279 25.11 -43.19 15.61
CA PRO A 279 25.33 -43.37 17.04
C PRO A 279 26.72 -42.83 17.44
N PRO A 280 26.86 -42.25 18.65
CA PRO A 280 28.14 -41.75 19.10
C PRO A 280 29.17 -42.88 19.14
N ARG A 281 30.37 -42.64 18.58
CA ARG A 281 31.48 -43.59 18.62
C ARG A 281 31.85 -43.85 20.09
N LYS A 282 31.69 -45.08 20.56
CA LYS A 282 32.17 -45.52 21.87
C LYS A 282 33.69 -45.29 21.90
N LYS A 283 34.18 -44.44 22.81
CA LYS A 283 35.61 -44.32 23.07
C LYS A 283 36.10 -45.70 23.55
N LYS A 284 37.06 -46.31 22.84
CA LYS A 284 37.74 -47.51 23.33
C LYS A 284 38.43 -47.12 24.63
N LYS A 285 38.13 -47.83 25.72
CA LYS A 285 38.96 -47.74 26.94
C LYS A 285 40.32 -48.31 26.56
N SER A 286 41.36 -47.48 26.61
CA SER A 286 42.74 -47.93 26.60
C SER A 286 42.98 -48.70 27.90
N PHE A 287 43.30 -49.98 27.78
CA PHE A 287 44.00 -50.73 28.82
C PHE A 287 45.50 -50.47 28.67
#